data_AF-K1SJJ3-F1
#
_entry.id   AF-K1SJJ3-F1
#
_cell.length_a   1.000
_cell.length_b   1.000
_cell.length_c   1.000
_cell.angle_alpha   90.00
_cell.angle_beta   90.00
_cell.angle_gamma   90.00
#
_symmetry.space_group_name_H-M   'P 1'
#
loop_
_entity.id
_entity.type
_entity.pdbx_description
1 polymer ?
#
loop_
_entity_poly.entity_id
_entity_poly.type
_entity_poly.pdbx_seq_one_letter_code
_entity_poly.pdbx_strand_id
1 'polypeptide(L)'
;MKTLQRIAAAALLAAMLSGCKAFHTLTDAKKDAQGRPYELIVVCPQQEWTGEMGDSLRSILTAPVPYLNQTEPLFDVLRVTETFLHGHDRRPPQ
;
A
#
# COMPACT_ATOMS: atom_id res chain seq x y z
N MET A 1 -6.84 -47.59 -24.19
CA MET A 1 -6.58 -46.18 -24.54
C MET A 1 -7.65 -45.22 -24.03
N LYS A 2 -8.95 -45.46 -24.31
CA LYS A 2 -10.06 -44.57 -23.91
C LYS A 2 -10.22 -44.39 -22.38
N THR A 3 -9.94 -45.43 -21.59
CA THR A 3 -9.97 -45.39 -20.12
C THR A 3 -8.81 -44.57 -19.55
N LEU A 4 -7.61 -44.70 -20.12
CA LEU A 4 -6.44 -43.89 -19.71
C LEU A 4 -6.67 -42.40 -19.99
N GLN A 5 -7.25 -42.07 -21.16
CA GLN A 5 -7.59 -40.69 -21.52
C GLN A 5 -8.62 -40.08 -20.56
N ARG A 6 -9.61 -40.86 -20.11
CA ARG A 6 -10.60 -40.43 -19.12
C ARG A 6 -9.98 -40.16 -17.75
N ILE A 7 -9.05 -41.01 -17.31
CA ILE A 7 -8.34 -40.82 -16.04
C ILE A 7 -7.45 -39.58 -16.10
N ALA A 8 -6.71 -39.39 -17.19
CA ALA A 8 -5.89 -38.21 -17.41
C ALA A 8 -6.72 -36.91 -17.42
N ALA A 9 -7.86 -36.92 -18.12
CA ALA A 9 -8.78 -35.78 -18.13
C ALA A 9 -9.36 -35.47 -16.75
N ALA A 10 -9.75 -36.50 -15.97
CA ALA A 10 -10.24 -36.32 -14.62
C ALA A 10 -9.17 -35.77 -13.67
N ALA A 11 -7.93 -36.24 -13.78
CA ALA A 11 -6.81 -35.74 -13.00
C ALA A 11 -6.48 -34.27 -13.33
N LEU A 12 -6.54 -33.89 -14.61
CA LEU A 12 -6.34 -32.51 -15.04
C LEU A 12 -7.42 -31.58 -14.47
N LEU A 13 -8.69 -32.02 -14.50
CA LEU A 13 -9.81 -31.27 -13.94
C LEU A 13 -9.67 -31.07 -12.42
N ALA A 14 -9.25 -32.11 -11.70
CA ALA A 14 -9.01 -32.05 -10.26
C ALA A 14 -7.87 -31.08 -9.90
N ALA A 15 -6.79 -31.05 -10.69
CA ALA A 15 -5.68 -30.13 -10.51
C ALA A 15 -6.06 -28.66 -10.77
N MET A 16 -6.95 -28.40 -11.74
CA MET A 16 -7.47 -27.05 -12.00
C MET A 16 -8.35 -26.53 -10.84
N LEU A 17 -9.16 -27.41 -10.24
CA LEU A 17 -10.04 -27.03 -9.14
C LEU A 17 -9.30 -26.79 -7.81
N SER A 18 -8.16 -27.45 -7.57
CA SER A 18 -7.36 -27.23 -6.36
C SER A 18 -6.55 -25.94 -6.40
N GLY A 19 -6.23 -25.40 -7.58
CA GLY A 19 -5.50 -24.13 -7.75
C GLY A 19 -6.28 -22.87 -7.36
N CYS A 20 -7.61 -22.87 -7.50
CA CYS A 20 -8.43 -21.68 -7.25
C CYS A 20 -8.41 -21.20 -5.79
N LYS A 21 -8.40 -22.13 -4.81
CA LYS A 21 -8.37 -21.74 -3.39
C LYS A 21 -7.02 -21.16 -2.97
N ALA A 22 -5.92 -21.74 -3.46
CA ALA A 22 -4.58 -21.22 -3.17
C ALA A 22 -4.38 -19.81 -3.75
N PHE A 23 -4.91 -19.55 -4.95
CA PHE A 23 -4.86 -18.23 -5.55
C PHE A 23 -5.72 -17.19 -4.81
N HIS A 24 -6.90 -17.58 -4.32
CA HIS A 24 -7.75 -16.69 -3.52
C HIS A 24 -7.10 -16.34 -2.18
N THR A 25 -6.54 -17.33 -1.46
CA THR A 25 -5.78 -17.09 -0.22
C THR A 25 -4.57 -16.17 -0.42
N LEU A 26 -3.88 -16.23 -1.56
CA LEU A 26 -2.79 -15.29 -1.87
C LEU A 26 -3.30 -13.89 -2.22
N THR A 27 -4.53 -13.78 -2.72
CA THR A 27 -5.17 -12.50 -3.07
C THR A 27 -5.79 -11.83 -1.84
N ASP A 28 -6.35 -12.62 -0.92
CA ASP A 28 -6.93 -12.17 0.36
C ASP A 28 -5.85 -11.73 1.36
N ALA A 29 -4.61 -12.20 1.20
CA ALA A 29 -3.47 -11.73 1.97
C ALA A 29 -2.99 -10.31 1.58
N LYS A 30 -3.72 -9.62 0.70
CA LYS A 30 -3.45 -8.21 0.38
C LYS A 30 -3.70 -7.38 1.63
N LYS A 31 -2.61 -6.89 2.23
CA LYS A 31 -2.68 -5.72 3.11
C LYS A 31 -3.15 -4.55 2.25
N ASP A 32 -4.40 -4.15 2.44
CA ASP A 32 -4.91 -2.94 1.83
C ASP A 32 -4.00 -1.78 2.23
N ALA A 33 -3.55 -1.02 1.23
CA ALA A 33 -2.83 0.22 1.48
C ALA A 33 -3.80 1.18 2.18
N GLN A 34 -3.49 1.53 3.42
CA GLN A 34 -4.26 2.49 4.21
C GLN A 34 -3.65 3.88 4.00
N GLY A 35 -4.49 4.86 3.65
CA GLY A 35 -4.08 6.25 3.42
C GLY A 35 -4.74 6.85 2.19
N ARG A 36 -4.72 8.17 2.08
CA ARG A 36 -5.19 8.86 0.87
C ARG A 36 -4.08 8.87 -0.18
N PRO A 37 -4.41 8.78 -1.48
CA PRO A 37 -3.42 9.02 -2.52
C PRO A 37 -2.73 10.38 -2.30
N TYR A 38 -1.43 10.45 -2.59
CA TYR A 38 -0.61 11.65 -2.42
C TYR A 38 -0.46 12.13 -0.96
N GLU A 39 -0.76 11.28 0.02
CA GLU A 39 -0.46 11.54 1.44
C GLU A 39 0.96 11.07 1.77
N LEU A 40 1.76 11.92 2.41
CA LEU A 40 3.13 11.60 2.81
C LEU A 40 3.32 11.80 4.30
N ILE A 41 3.58 10.69 5.00
CA ILE A 41 3.77 10.68 6.45
C ILE A 41 5.27 10.82 6.77
N VAL A 42 5.64 11.87 7.50
CA VAL A 42 7.00 12.11 7.98
C VAL A 42 7.07 11.85 9.47
N VAL A 43 7.97 10.97 9.88
CA VAL A 43 8.26 10.71 11.30
C VAL A 43 9.53 11.45 11.67
N CYS A 44 9.42 12.48 12.50
CA CYS A 44 10.58 13.20 13.02
C CYS A 44 10.23 13.95 14.33
N PRO A 45 11.25 14.27 15.16
CA PRO A 45 11.07 15.13 16.33
C PRO A 45 10.47 16.49 15.97
N GLN A 46 9.68 17.08 16.88
CA GLN A 46 9.05 18.39 16.66
C GLN A 46 10.08 19.47 16.32
N GLN A 47 11.23 19.46 16.99
CA GLN A 47 12.28 20.46 16.80
C GLN A 47 12.82 20.46 15.36
N GLU A 48 13.05 19.29 14.78
CA GLU A 48 13.53 19.15 13.40
C GLU A 48 12.43 19.54 12.39
N TRP A 49 11.18 19.19 12.69
CA TRP A 49 10.04 19.56 11.86
C TRP A 49 9.80 21.07 11.82
N THR A 50 10.03 21.78 12.92
CA THR A 50 9.87 23.24 12.99
C THR A 50 11.14 24.00 12.59
N GLY A 51 12.25 23.30 12.38
CA GLY A 51 13.52 23.90 11.95
C GLY A 51 13.66 23.95 10.43
N GLU A 52 14.83 24.43 9.99
CA GLU A 52 15.17 24.62 8.57
C GLU A 52 15.03 23.34 7.73
N MET A 53 15.29 22.16 8.34
CA MET A 53 15.09 20.88 7.67
C MET A 53 13.61 20.64 7.33
N GLY A 54 12.71 20.85 8.29
CA GLY A 54 11.27 20.69 8.07
C GLY A 54 10.73 21.72 7.07
N ASP A 55 11.25 22.95 7.09
CA ASP A 55 10.90 23.98 6.11
C ASP A 55 11.34 23.58 4.69
N SER A 56 12.57 23.07 4.56
CA SER A 56 13.10 22.59 3.28
C SER A 56 12.26 21.43 2.74
N LEU A 57 11.92 20.46 3.59
CA LEU A 57 11.06 19.33 3.21
C LEU A 57 9.69 19.79 2.74
N ARG A 58 9.03 20.69 3.49
CA ARG A 58 7.75 21.26 3.06
C ARG A 58 7.88 22.01 1.73
N SER A 59 8.92 22.82 1.57
CA SER A 59 9.10 23.63 0.35
C SER A 59 9.18 22.79 -0.93
N ILE A 60 9.78 21.60 -0.84
CA ILE A 60 9.97 20.69 -1.98
C ILE A 60 8.73 19.80 -2.16
N LEU A 61 8.25 19.20 -1.08
CA LEU A 61 7.20 18.17 -1.13
C LEU A 61 5.79 18.76 -1.25
N THR A 62 5.59 20.00 -0.82
CA THR A 62 4.32 20.72 -1.00
C THR A 62 4.42 21.76 -2.11
N ALA A 63 5.43 21.68 -2.98
CA ALA A 63 5.54 22.56 -4.13
C ALA A 63 4.30 22.43 -5.03
N PRO A 64 3.87 23.50 -5.71
CA PRO A 64 2.73 23.42 -6.62
C PRO A 64 3.00 22.45 -7.76
N VAL A 65 1.98 21.67 -8.13
CA VAL A 65 2.04 20.83 -9.33
C VAL A 65 2.16 21.73 -10.57
N PRO A 66 3.18 21.54 -11.42
CA PRO A 66 3.40 22.41 -12.56
C PRO A 66 2.28 22.26 -13.60
N TYR A 67 2.02 23.33 -14.34
CA TYR A 67 1.04 23.40 -15.43
C TYR A 67 -0.44 23.29 -15.00
N LEU A 68 -0.72 23.32 -13.70
CA LEU A 68 -2.06 23.51 -13.16
C LEU A 68 -2.28 24.99 -12.81
N ASN A 69 -3.48 25.50 -13.11
CA ASN A 69 -3.84 26.88 -12.82
C ASN A 69 -4.25 27.07 -11.36
N GLN A 70 -4.61 25.99 -10.68
CA GLN A 70 -4.91 25.96 -9.27
C GLN A 70 -3.68 25.52 -8.45
N THR A 71 -3.49 26.16 -7.30
CA THR A 71 -2.37 25.85 -6.39
C THR A 71 -2.68 24.58 -5.60
N GLU A 72 -2.22 23.45 -6.12
CA GLU A 72 -2.30 22.14 -5.45
C GLU A 72 -0.87 21.66 -5.09
N PRO A 73 -0.63 21.24 -3.85
CA PRO A 73 0.66 20.68 -3.46
C PRO A 73 0.88 19.31 -4.12
N LEU A 74 2.14 18.96 -4.38
CA LEU A 74 2.52 17.62 -4.85
C LEU A 74 2.09 16.51 -3.88
N PHE A 75 2.21 16.76 -2.58
CA PHE A 75 1.80 15.83 -1.51
C PHE A 75 1.14 16.56 -0.34
N ASP A 76 0.18 15.89 0.29
CA ASP A 76 -0.35 16.24 1.61
C ASP A 76 0.63 15.70 2.68
N VAL A 77 1.49 16.56 3.19
CA VAL A 77 2.54 16.15 4.14
C VAL A 77 2.03 16.20 5.58
N LEU A 78 2.05 15.06 6.26
CA LEU A 78 1.61 14.89 7.64
C LEU A 78 2.79 14.49 8.52
N ARG A 79 3.07 15.28 9.56
CA ARG A 79 4.07 14.91 10.56
C ARG A 79 3.44 14.11 11.69
N VAL A 80 3.95 12.91 11.93
CA VAL A 80 3.50 12.05 13.02
C VAL A 80 4.65 11.76 13.99
N THR A 81 4.30 11.40 15.22
CA THR A 81 5.28 10.88 16.18
C THR A 81 5.49 9.38 15.97
N GLU A 82 6.63 8.86 16.40
CA GLU A 82 6.95 7.43 16.30
C GLU A 82 5.90 6.53 16.96
N THR A 83 5.32 6.99 18.07
CA THR A 83 4.25 6.29 18.79
C THR A 83 3.00 6.10 17.92
N PHE A 84 2.66 7.11 17.11
CA PHE A 84 1.50 7.04 16.22
C PHE A 84 1.72 6.01 15.11
N LEU A 85 2.92 5.96 14.51
CA LEU A 85 3.22 5.00 13.44
C LEU A 85 3.20 3.55 13.95
N HIS A 86 3.77 3.30 15.14
CA HIS A 86 3.74 1.96 15.75
C HIS A 86 2.32 1.48 16.11
N GLY A 87 1.41 2.40 16.44
CA GLY A 87 -0.01 2.07 16.63
C GLY A 87 -0.71 1.70 15.32
N HIS A 88 -0.29 2.30 14.20
CA HIS A 88 -0.85 2.05 12.88
C HIS A 88 -0.49 0.66 12.32
N ASP A 89 0.75 0.21 12.49
CA ASP A 89 1.24 -1.09 12.00
C ASP A 89 0.67 -2.29 12.76
N ARG A 90 0.14 -2.08 13.98
CA ARG A 90 -0.44 -3.14 14.82
C ARG A 90 -1.93 -3.38 14.60
N ARG A 91 -2.59 -2.68 13.68
CA ARG A 91 -3.99 -2.98 13.38
C ARG A 91 -4.09 -4.36 12.72
N PRO A 92 -4.85 -5.31 13.29
CA PRO A 92 -5.03 -6.61 12.68
C PRO A 92 -5.68 -6.43 11.29
N PRO A 93 -5.33 -7.27 10.31
CA PRO A 93 -6.09 -7.33 9.06
C PRO A 93 -7.54 -7.64 9.43
N GLN A 94 -8.47 -6.82 8.93
CA GLN A 94 -9.91 -7.00 9.15
C GLN A 94 -10.45 -8.11 8.26
#